data_AF-A0A5N1IHB6-F1
#
_entry.id   AF-A0A5N1IHB6-F1
#
_cell.length_a   1.000
_cell.length_b   1.000
_cell.length_c   1.000
_cell.angle_alpha   90.00
_cell.angle_beta   90.00
_cell.angle_gamma   90.00
#
_symmetry.space_group_name_H-M   'P 1'
#
loop_
_entity.id
_entity.type
_entity.pdbx_description
1 polymer ?
#
loop_
_entity_poly.entity_id
_entity_poly.type
_entity_poly.pdbx_seq_one_letter_code
_entity_poly.pdbx_strand_id
1 'polypeptide(L)'
;MENEEKYGVPVTFRIGAQMKKELGDEAALRGISLAQHGANLLLTCHQNSQEQTAEVSLLLRAKETIKQQNNSLAQNLKDVEKQLADYRQDDQVVRILQRNRDLLSKYSSAGSIAKSKLEQEGFDFHYITHKGLKDREYFCILNMSFYVENDTVFIKPLNK
;
A
#
# COMPACT_ATOMS: atom_id res chain seq x y z
N MET A 1 -20.21 -22.34 49.19
CA MET A 1 -20.75 -21.14 48.52
C MET A 1 -19.96 -19.97 49.06
N GLU A 2 -18.92 -19.59 48.34
CA GLU A 2 -17.97 -18.55 48.73
C GLU A 2 -18.61 -17.19 48.47
N ASN A 3 -18.66 -16.34 49.49
CA ASN A 3 -19.13 -14.97 49.40
C ASN A 3 -18.09 -14.14 48.62
N GLU A 4 -18.48 -13.63 47.46
CA GLU A 4 -17.76 -12.56 46.78
C GLU A 4 -17.78 -11.29 47.64
N GLU A 5 -16.71 -11.04 48.37
CA GLU A 5 -16.47 -9.75 49.02
C GLU A 5 -16.23 -8.71 47.92
N LYS A 6 -17.31 -7.99 47.56
CA LYS A 6 -17.22 -6.79 46.74
C LYS A 6 -16.35 -5.77 47.47
N TYR A 7 -15.20 -5.42 46.88
CA TYR A 7 -14.37 -4.29 47.29
C TYR A 7 -15.18 -2.98 47.19
N GLY A 8 -15.92 -2.66 48.25
CA GLY A 8 -16.59 -1.37 48.40
C GLY A 8 -15.59 -0.33 48.90
N VAL A 9 -15.08 0.51 48.01
CA VAL A 9 -14.41 1.75 48.44
C VAL A 9 -15.49 2.67 49.01
N PRO A 10 -15.40 3.11 50.29
CA PRO A 10 -16.37 4.06 50.83
C PRO A 10 -16.17 5.42 50.15
N VAL A 11 -17.10 5.77 49.25
CA VAL A 11 -17.11 7.09 48.59
C VAL A 11 -18.09 8.00 49.32
N THR A 12 -17.58 8.99 50.04
CA THR A 12 -18.39 10.08 50.60
C THR A 12 -18.61 11.18 49.56
N PHE A 13 -19.82 11.26 49.01
CA PHE A 13 -20.25 12.39 48.18
C PHE A 13 -20.81 13.51 49.06
N ARG A 14 -20.24 14.71 48.95
CA ARG A 14 -20.83 15.93 49.53
C ARG A 14 -21.80 16.52 48.53
N ILE A 15 -23.09 16.28 48.75
CA ILE A 15 -24.18 16.92 48.00
C ILE A 15 -24.62 18.19 48.69
N GLY A 16 -24.80 19.26 47.91
CA GLY A 16 -25.31 20.54 48.41
C GLY A 16 -26.74 20.42 48.96
N ALA A 17 -27.12 21.33 49.86
CA ALA A 17 -28.41 21.28 50.55
C ALA A 17 -29.61 21.25 49.58
N GLN A 18 -29.53 21.99 48.48
CA GLN A 18 -30.57 22.02 47.44
C GLN A 18 -30.69 20.68 46.72
N MET A 19 -29.58 20.09 46.29
CA MET A 19 -29.56 18.79 45.62
C MET A 19 -30.03 17.66 46.55
N LYS A 20 -29.73 17.75 47.85
CA LYS A 20 -30.24 16.79 48.85
C LYS A 20 -31.76 16.87 49.00
N LYS A 21 -32.33 18.08 48.91
CA LYS A 21 -33.79 18.28 48.94
C LYS A 21 -34.44 17.69 47.70
N GLU A 22 -33.92 18.00 46.51
CA GLU A 22 -34.42 17.49 45.23
C GLU A 22 -34.37 15.94 45.17
N LEU A 23 -33.25 15.35 45.55
CA LEU A 23 -33.12 13.88 45.65
C LEU A 23 -34.05 13.27 46.70
N GLY A 24 -34.32 14.00 47.79
CA GLY A 24 -35.26 13.59 48.83
C GLY A 24 -36.70 13.60 48.33
N ASP A 25 -37.09 14.64 47.61
CA ASP A 25 -38.41 14.78 46.99
C ASP A 25 -38.60 13.69 45.91
N GLU A 26 -37.59 13.40 45.10
CA GLU A 26 -37.60 12.29 44.14
C GLU A 26 -37.73 10.92 44.80
N ALA A 27 -37.01 10.69 45.91
CA ALA A 27 -37.09 9.44 46.66
C ALA A 27 -38.50 9.26 47.26
N ALA A 28 -39.07 10.34 47.82
CA ALA A 28 -40.42 10.36 48.37
C ALA A 28 -41.49 10.09 47.31
N LEU A 29 -41.36 10.68 46.11
CA LEU A 29 -42.26 10.40 44.97
C LEU A 29 -42.24 8.93 44.54
N ARG A 30 -41.11 8.25 44.74
CA ARG A 30 -40.92 6.82 44.45
C ARG A 30 -41.24 5.90 45.64
N GLY A 31 -41.61 6.46 46.80
CA GLY A 31 -41.91 5.71 48.01
C GLY A 31 -40.71 5.01 48.66
N ILE A 32 -39.48 5.47 48.39
CA ILE A 32 -38.23 4.88 48.90
C ILE A 32 -37.46 5.86 49.78
N SER A 33 -36.53 5.34 50.60
CA SER A 33 -35.66 6.20 51.40
C SER A 33 -34.62 6.92 50.52
N LEU A 34 -34.17 8.11 50.95
CA LEU A 34 -33.10 8.85 50.28
C LEU A 34 -31.81 8.02 50.14
N ALA A 35 -31.48 7.21 51.15
CA ALA A 35 -30.32 6.33 51.11
C ALA A 35 -30.45 5.26 50.01
N GLN A 36 -31.63 4.68 49.86
CA GLN A 36 -31.92 3.69 48.83
C GLN A 36 -31.96 4.32 47.42
N HIS A 37 -32.52 5.52 47.29
CA HIS A 37 -32.48 6.28 46.05
C HIS A 37 -31.04 6.61 45.63
N GLY A 38 -30.21 7.08 46.57
CA GLY A 38 -28.79 7.32 46.35
C GLY A 38 -28.01 6.06 45.96
N ALA A 39 -28.29 4.92 46.60
CA ALA A 39 -27.68 3.64 46.24
C ALA A 39 -28.05 3.21 44.82
N ASN A 40 -29.31 3.35 44.43
CA ASN A 40 -29.78 3.05 43.08
C ASN A 40 -29.11 3.96 42.03
N LEU A 41 -28.98 5.26 42.31
CA LEU A 41 -28.27 6.18 41.42
C LEU A 41 -26.80 5.80 41.25
N LEU A 42 -26.11 5.45 42.33
CA LEU A 42 -24.71 5.01 42.27
C LEU A 42 -24.55 3.71 41.48
N LEU A 43 -25.48 2.75 41.65
CA LEU A 43 -25.49 1.51 40.87
C LEU A 43 -25.68 1.79 39.38
N THR A 44 -26.64 2.64 39.01
CA THR A 44 -26.86 3.05 37.61
C THR A 44 -25.66 3.80 37.04
N CYS A 45 -25.07 4.73 37.79
CA CYS A 45 -23.86 5.43 37.37
C CYS A 45 -22.68 4.47 37.16
N HIS A 46 -22.55 3.46 38.02
CA HIS A 46 -21.51 2.44 37.89
C HIS A 46 -21.71 1.58 36.64
N GLN A 47 -22.95 1.12 36.41
CA GLN A 47 -23.29 0.34 35.21
C GLN A 47 -23.02 1.14 33.93
N ASN A 48 -23.49 2.39 33.86
CA ASN A 48 -23.24 3.27 32.72
C ASN A 48 -21.73 3.51 32.49
N SER A 49 -20.96 3.68 33.57
CA SER A 49 -19.51 3.86 33.49
C SER A 49 -18.80 2.60 32.97
N GLN A 50 -19.26 1.41 33.37
CA GLN A 50 -18.74 0.14 32.86
C GLN A 50 -19.05 -0.04 31.37
N GLU A 51 -20.27 0.26 30.96
CA GLU A 51 -20.71 0.19 29.56
C GLU A 51 -19.89 1.14 28.67
N GLN A 52 -19.72 2.40 29.10
CA GLN A 52 -18.88 3.37 28.39
C GLN A 52 -17.42 2.92 28.31
N THR A 53 -16.88 2.32 29.38
CA THR A 53 -15.51 1.81 29.38
C THR A 53 -15.34 0.65 28.40
N ALA A 54 -16.35 -0.23 28.30
CA ALA A 54 -16.37 -1.33 27.33
C ALA A 54 -16.43 -0.81 25.89
N GLU A 55 -17.28 0.18 25.63
CA GLU A 55 -17.41 0.82 24.32
C GLU A 55 -16.09 1.50 23.88
N VAL A 56 -15.49 2.30 24.77
CA VAL A 56 -14.18 2.92 24.51
C VAL A 56 -13.11 1.87 24.22
N SER A 57 -13.12 0.75 24.96
CA SER A 57 -12.17 -0.35 24.73
C SER A 57 -12.35 -0.99 23.35
N LEU A 58 -13.59 -1.14 22.88
CA LEU A 58 -13.89 -1.63 21.53
C LEU A 58 -13.43 -0.65 20.46
N LEU A 59 -13.69 0.65 20.63
CA LEU A 59 -13.27 1.70 19.70
C LEU A 59 -11.74 1.79 19.59
N LEU A 60 -11.02 1.65 20.72
CA LEU A 60 -9.55 1.61 20.71
C LEU A 60 -9.00 0.42 19.92
N ARG A 61 -9.62 -0.76 20.06
CA ARG A 61 -9.24 -1.94 19.26
C ARG A 61 -9.53 -1.72 17.77
N ALA A 62 -10.70 -1.20 17.42
CA ALA A 62 -11.05 -0.90 16.03
C ALA A 62 -10.08 0.11 15.41
N LYS A 63 -9.70 1.15 16.16
CA LYS A 63 -8.70 2.14 15.73
C LYS A 63 -7.35 1.50 15.43
N GLU A 64 -6.88 0.58 16.28
CA GLU A 64 -5.60 -0.11 16.05
C GLU A 64 -5.67 -1.03 14.84
N THR A 65 -6.79 -1.75 14.63
CA THR A 65 -7.01 -2.56 13.44
C THR A 65 -6.97 -1.72 12.16
N ILE A 66 -7.67 -0.58 12.13
CA ILE A 66 -7.66 0.34 10.98
C ILE A 66 -6.25 0.86 10.71
N LYS A 67 -5.48 1.18 11.75
CA LYS A 67 -4.08 1.61 11.61
C LYS A 67 -3.22 0.52 10.97
N GLN A 68 -3.37 -0.73 11.38
CA GLN A 68 -2.65 -1.86 10.77
C GLN A 68 -3.04 -2.06 9.30
N GLN A 69 -4.33 -1.96 8.97
CA GLN A 69 -4.83 -2.03 7.59
C GLN A 69 -4.27 -0.90 6.73
N ASN A 70 -4.25 0.34 7.23
CA ASN A 70 -3.66 1.48 6.52
C ASN A 70 -2.18 1.29 6.26
N ASN A 71 -1.41 0.79 7.23
CA ASN A 71 0.00 0.50 7.05
C ASN A 71 0.23 -0.57 5.98
N SER A 72 -0.59 -1.64 5.97
CA SER A 72 -0.52 -2.69 4.96
C SER A 72 -0.89 -2.17 3.57
N LEU A 73 -1.95 -1.36 3.44
CA LEU A 73 -2.35 -0.77 2.18
C LEU A 73 -1.29 0.20 1.64
N ALA A 74 -0.67 1.01 2.49
CA ALA A 74 0.41 1.90 2.09
C ALA A 74 1.63 1.13 1.57
N GLN A 75 1.94 -0.02 2.16
CA GLN A 75 3.02 -0.89 1.66
C GLN A 75 2.65 -1.51 0.31
N ASN A 76 1.44 -2.07 0.18
CA ASN A 76 0.97 -2.64 -1.08
C ASN A 76 0.96 -1.61 -2.21
N LEU A 77 0.60 -0.36 -1.92
CA LEU A 77 0.61 0.73 -2.89
C LEU A 77 2.03 1.03 -3.38
N LYS A 78 3.02 1.08 -2.49
CA LYS A 78 4.43 1.24 -2.88
C LYS A 78 4.92 0.08 -3.74
N ASP A 79 4.53 -1.14 -3.43
CA ASP A 79 4.94 -2.33 -4.19
C ASP A 79 4.33 -2.29 -5.61
N VAL A 80 3.07 -1.89 -5.75
CA VAL A 80 2.41 -1.68 -7.06
C VAL A 80 3.05 -0.53 -7.83
N GLU A 81 3.37 0.59 -7.18
CA GLU A 81 4.07 1.71 -7.81
C GLU A 81 5.43 1.31 -8.36
N LYS A 82 6.18 0.49 -7.59
CA LYS A 82 7.46 -0.07 -8.05
C LYS A 82 7.27 -0.97 -9.26
N GLN A 83 6.32 -1.90 -9.21
CA GLN A 83 6.02 -2.77 -10.35
C GLN A 83 5.64 -1.95 -11.60
N LEU A 84 4.84 -0.90 -11.44
CA LEU A 84 4.47 -0.02 -12.56
C LEU A 84 5.68 0.73 -13.14
N ALA A 85 6.62 1.14 -12.30
CA ALA A 85 7.87 1.76 -12.76
C ALA A 85 8.71 0.76 -13.58
N ASP A 86 8.82 -0.49 -13.11
CA ASP A 86 9.53 -1.56 -13.80
C ASP A 86 8.86 -1.86 -15.17
N TYR A 87 7.52 -1.97 -15.22
CA TYR A 87 6.79 -2.13 -16.48
C TYR A 87 6.99 -0.97 -17.47
N ARG A 88 7.06 0.28 -16.98
CA ARG A 88 7.32 1.44 -17.85
C ARG A 88 8.73 1.41 -18.43
N GLN A 89 9.71 0.91 -17.68
CA GLN A 89 11.07 0.71 -18.20
C GLN A 89 11.06 -0.39 -19.26
N ASP A 90 10.38 -1.51 -19.02
CA ASP A 90 10.23 -2.58 -20.01
C ASP A 90 9.56 -2.09 -21.30
N ASP A 91 8.50 -1.29 -21.21
CA ASP A 91 7.86 -0.65 -22.37
C ASP A 91 8.82 0.25 -23.16
N GLN A 92 9.68 1.00 -22.45
CA GLN A 92 10.69 1.84 -23.09
C GLN A 92 11.73 1.00 -23.84
N VAL A 93 12.21 -0.08 -23.23
CA VAL A 93 13.15 -1.02 -23.86
C VAL A 93 12.52 -1.68 -25.10
N VAL A 94 11.26 -2.13 -25.00
CA VAL A 94 10.53 -2.72 -26.13
C VAL A 94 10.39 -1.72 -27.29
N ARG A 95 10.06 -0.45 -27.01
CA ARG A 95 10.00 0.60 -28.05
C ARG A 95 11.35 0.87 -28.71
N ILE A 96 12.44 0.87 -27.94
CA ILE A 96 13.80 1.03 -28.48
C ILE A 96 14.16 -0.16 -29.38
N LEU A 97 13.89 -1.39 -28.94
CA LEU A 97 14.13 -2.59 -29.73
C LEU A 97 13.30 -2.64 -31.02
N GLN A 98 12.03 -2.21 -30.97
CA GLN A 98 11.18 -2.09 -32.16
C GLN A 98 11.70 -1.03 -33.14
N ARG A 99 12.06 0.16 -32.66
CA ARG A 99 12.66 1.22 -33.50
C ARG A 99 13.95 0.75 -34.17
N ASN A 100 14.85 0.14 -33.39
CA ASN A 100 16.11 -0.39 -33.92
C ASN A 100 15.86 -1.47 -34.98
N ARG A 101 14.90 -2.38 -34.76
CA ARG A 101 14.49 -3.38 -35.75
C ARG A 101 13.96 -2.74 -37.03
N ASP A 102 13.11 -1.73 -36.93
CA ASP A 102 12.53 -1.05 -38.10
C ASP A 102 13.60 -0.33 -38.91
N LEU A 103 14.57 0.32 -38.26
CA LEU A 103 15.72 0.94 -38.91
C LEU A 103 16.58 -0.11 -39.64
N LEU A 104 16.88 -1.26 -39.02
CA LEU A 104 17.59 -2.34 -39.70
C LEU A 104 16.78 -2.91 -40.87
N SER A 105 15.46 -3.01 -40.73
CA SER A 105 14.58 -3.51 -41.80
C SER A 105 14.60 -2.59 -43.03
N LYS A 106 14.62 -1.26 -42.85
CA LYS A 106 14.72 -0.29 -43.96
C LYS A 106 15.99 -0.50 -44.80
N TYR A 107 17.08 -0.87 -44.15
CA TYR A 107 18.40 -1.04 -44.79
C TYR A 107 18.74 -2.49 -45.14
N SER A 108 17.83 -3.43 -44.85
CA SER A 108 18.04 -4.85 -45.09
C SER A 108 18.27 -5.21 -46.56
N SER A 109 17.64 -4.49 -47.50
CA SER A 109 17.80 -4.68 -48.95
C SER A 109 19.15 -4.20 -49.48
N ALA A 110 19.74 -3.18 -48.83
CA ALA A 110 21.07 -2.68 -49.17
C ALA A 110 22.18 -3.58 -48.64
N GLY A 111 21.89 -4.40 -47.60
CA GLY A 111 22.84 -5.34 -47.00
C GLY A 111 23.88 -4.70 -46.07
N SER A 112 24.19 -3.41 -46.23
CA SER A 112 25.07 -2.67 -45.31
C SER A 112 24.74 -1.17 -45.23
N ILE A 113 25.17 -0.54 -44.13
CA ILE A 113 25.01 0.88 -43.87
C ILE A 113 26.11 1.39 -42.93
N ALA A 114 26.57 2.64 -43.11
CA ALA A 114 27.51 3.26 -42.19
C ALA A 114 26.91 3.41 -40.78
N LYS A 115 27.69 3.08 -39.74
CA LYS A 115 27.27 3.14 -38.34
C LYS A 115 26.77 4.54 -37.96
N SER A 116 27.51 5.58 -38.33
CA SER A 116 27.15 6.98 -38.07
C SER A 116 25.79 7.37 -38.66
N LYS A 117 25.41 6.81 -39.81
CA LYS A 117 24.11 7.06 -40.44
C LYS A 117 22.98 6.42 -39.65
N LEU A 118 23.18 5.21 -39.12
CA LEU A 118 22.21 4.56 -38.23
C LEU A 118 22.05 5.34 -36.92
N GLU A 119 23.15 5.80 -36.31
CA GLU A 119 23.12 6.62 -35.09
C GLU A 119 22.36 7.94 -35.30
N GLN A 120 22.58 8.61 -36.44
CA GLN A 120 21.85 9.83 -36.82
C GLN A 120 20.33 9.60 -36.97
N GLU A 121 19.93 8.41 -37.43
CA GLU A 121 18.51 8.02 -37.53
C GLU A 121 17.93 7.50 -36.20
N GLY A 122 18.72 7.56 -35.12
CA GLY A 122 18.29 7.21 -33.77
C GLY A 122 18.44 5.73 -33.44
N PHE A 123 19.29 4.98 -34.16
CA PHE A 123 19.64 3.62 -33.77
C PHE A 123 20.47 3.64 -32.48
N ASP A 124 20.03 2.89 -31.47
CA ASP A 124 20.70 2.83 -30.17
C ASP A 124 21.48 1.52 -30.02
N PHE A 125 22.82 1.60 -30.05
CA PHE A 125 23.70 0.46 -29.88
C PHE A 125 23.83 -0.03 -28.43
N HIS A 126 23.24 0.63 -27.43
CA HIS A 126 23.26 0.12 -26.04
C HIS A 126 22.33 -1.09 -25.84
N TYR A 127 21.28 -1.22 -26.66
CA TYR A 127 20.26 -2.26 -26.53
C TYR A 127 20.40 -3.35 -27.60
N ILE A 128 21.57 -3.99 -27.63
CA ILE A 128 21.89 -5.11 -28.53
C ILE A 128 22.01 -6.42 -27.77
N THR A 129 21.28 -7.45 -28.21
CA THR A 129 21.45 -8.81 -27.67
C THR A 129 22.52 -9.57 -28.46
N HIS A 130 23.55 -10.08 -27.79
CA HIS A 130 24.66 -10.79 -28.41
C HIS A 130 24.32 -12.27 -28.68
N LYS A 131 24.66 -12.77 -29.87
CA LYS A 131 24.67 -14.22 -30.19
C LYS A 131 26.03 -14.57 -30.79
N GLY A 132 26.94 -15.05 -29.96
CA GLY A 132 28.30 -15.37 -30.38
C GLY A 132 28.33 -16.51 -31.41
N LEU A 133 28.83 -16.21 -32.61
CA LEU A 133 29.34 -17.19 -33.58
C LEU A 133 30.86 -17.02 -33.66
N LYS A 134 31.59 -18.13 -33.71
CA LYS A 134 33.00 -18.27 -33.34
C LYS A 134 34.03 -17.36 -34.04
N ASP A 135 33.66 -16.66 -35.12
CA ASP A 135 34.60 -15.89 -35.94
C ASP A 135 34.22 -14.40 -36.11
N ARG A 136 33.00 -13.97 -35.73
CA ARG A 136 32.53 -12.57 -35.76
C ARG A 136 31.44 -12.34 -34.71
N GLU A 137 31.49 -11.19 -34.02
CA GLU A 137 30.43 -10.81 -33.08
C GLU A 137 29.16 -10.41 -33.84
N TYR A 138 28.17 -11.31 -33.86
CA TYR A 138 26.85 -11.03 -34.40
C TYR A 138 25.91 -10.57 -33.29
N PHE A 139 25.25 -9.45 -33.55
CA PHE A 139 24.19 -8.90 -32.72
C PHE A 139 22.84 -9.25 -33.32
N CYS A 140 21.89 -9.57 -32.46
CA CYS A 140 20.51 -9.84 -32.86
C CYS A 140 19.58 -8.81 -32.24
N ILE A 141 18.59 -8.37 -32.99
CA ILE A 141 17.45 -7.60 -32.51
C ILE A 141 16.20 -8.25 -33.13
N LEU A 142 15.39 -8.89 -32.29
CA LEU A 142 14.20 -9.64 -32.72
C LEU A 142 14.53 -10.66 -33.83
N ASN A 143 14.01 -10.44 -35.04
CA ASN A 143 14.19 -11.31 -36.21
C ASN A 143 15.29 -10.81 -37.18
N MET A 144 16.14 -9.88 -36.74
CA MET A 144 17.24 -9.32 -37.53
C MET A 144 18.56 -9.65 -36.84
N SER A 145 19.58 -9.99 -37.62
CA SER A 145 20.96 -10.03 -37.16
C SER A 145 21.81 -9.02 -37.91
N PHE A 146 22.86 -8.55 -37.26
CA PHE A 146 23.85 -7.70 -37.88
C PHE A 146 25.21 -7.92 -37.24
N TYR A 147 26.26 -7.47 -37.92
CA TYR A 147 27.59 -7.35 -37.34
C TYR A 147 28.17 -6.00 -37.74
N VAL A 148 29.16 -5.54 -36.97
CA VAL A 148 29.83 -4.27 -37.21
C VAL A 148 31.29 -4.56 -37.56
N GLU A 149 31.74 -4.03 -38.70
CA GLU A 149 33.12 -4.17 -39.18
C GLU A 149 33.51 -2.84 -39.85
N ASN A 150 34.65 -2.26 -39.44
CA ASN A 150 35.19 -1.01 -39.99
C ASN A 150 34.13 0.12 -40.11
N ASP A 151 33.43 0.40 -39.00
CA ASP A 151 32.36 1.42 -38.91
C ASP A 151 31.17 1.22 -39.87
N THR A 152 31.05 0.01 -40.42
CA THR A 152 29.96 -0.40 -41.29
C THR A 152 29.15 -1.51 -40.61
N VAL A 153 27.84 -1.33 -40.61
CA VAL A 153 26.87 -2.29 -40.10
C VAL A 153 26.36 -3.13 -41.27
N PHE A 154 26.54 -4.44 -41.16
CA PHE A 154 26.09 -5.41 -42.16
C PHE A 154 24.86 -6.13 -41.63
N ILE A 155 23.77 -6.09 -42.39
CA ILE A 155 22.44 -6.51 -41.94
C ILE A 155 22.06 -7.81 -42.62
N LYS A 156 21.61 -8.79 -41.83
CA LYS A 156 21.11 -10.08 -42.30
C LYS A 156 19.76 -10.40 -41.65
N PRO A 157 18.70 -10.56 -42.44
CA PRO A 157 17.44 -11.10 -41.91
C PRO A 157 17.66 -12.52 -41.36
N LEU A 158 17.13 -12.80 -40.17
CA LEU A 158 17.05 -14.17 -39.66
C LEU A 158 15.80 -14.81 -40.29
N ASN A 159 15.95 -15.37 -41.49
CA ASN A 159 14.86 -16.10 -42.14
C ASN A 159 14.42 -17.28 -41.25
N LYS A 160 13.10 -17.44 -41.12
CA LYS A 160 12.47 -18.68 -40.63
C LYS A 160 12.62 -19.79 -41.67
#